data_AF-A0AAX3HSW5-F1
#
_entry.id   AF-A0AAX3HSW5-F1
#
_cell.length_a   1.000
_cell.length_b   1.000
_cell.length_c   1.000
_cell.angle_alpha   90.00
_cell.angle_beta   90.00
_cell.angle_gamma   90.00
#
_symmetry.space_group_name_H-M   'P 1'
#
loop_
_entity.id
_entity.type
_entity.pdbx_description
1 polymer ?
#
loop_
_entity_poly.entity_id
_entity_poly.type
_entity_poly.pdbx_seq_one_letter_code
_entity_poly.pdbx_strand_id
1 'polypeptide(L)'
;MYLFISGIQKKLIAFCTFIPVTLLSTLIFTYVRYPDFFFKELVTRLKPHQQSRIIGWLNPAENTDQGYQTQQSLLAVGSGELHGKGFGQGSVYIPEKHTDFIFATIAEEGGFIIAALVVLVLLLLIYRVTIIAYSAENLFGTLLCGGQLVF
;
A
#
# COMPACT_ATOMS: atom_id res chain seq x y z
N MET A 1 17.30 -6.14 1.73
CA MET A 1 18.15 -6.89 2.67
C MET A 1 18.21 -8.38 2.32
N TYR A 2 17.08 -9.08 2.17
CA TYR A 2 17.01 -10.50 1.77
C TYR A 2 17.70 -10.87 0.45
N LEU A 3 17.61 -9.97 -0.54
CA LEU A 3 18.17 -10.20 -1.88
C LEU A 3 19.71 -10.24 -1.91
N PHE A 4 20.38 -9.67 -0.90
CA PHE A 4 21.84 -9.67 -0.78
C PHE A 4 22.41 -10.89 -0.05
N ILE A 5 21.59 -11.62 0.71
CA ILE A 5 22.01 -12.77 1.53
C ILE A 5 21.92 -14.09 0.73
N SER A 6 21.09 -14.12 -0.31
CA SER A 6 20.78 -15.31 -1.11
C SER A 6 21.92 -15.80 -2.04
N GLY A 7 23.06 -15.09 -2.11
CA GLY A 7 24.17 -15.49 -3.00
C GLY A 7 23.87 -15.36 -4.50
N ILE A 8 22.74 -14.74 -4.88
CA ILE A 8 22.33 -14.50 -6.27
C ILE A 8 23.35 -13.55 -6.95
N GLN A 9 23.65 -13.82 -8.23
CA GLN A 9 24.56 -12.98 -9.01
C GLN A 9 24.08 -11.52 -9.03
N LYS A 10 24.91 -10.60 -8.52
CA LYS A 10 24.60 -9.16 -8.41
C LYS A 10 24.16 -8.52 -9.74
N LYS A 11 24.59 -9.07 -10.88
CA LYS A 11 24.18 -8.63 -12.23
C LYS A 11 22.71 -8.94 -12.53
N LEU A 12 22.23 -10.12 -12.13
CA LEU A 12 20.83 -10.54 -12.30
C LEU A 12 19.91 -9.66 -11.45
N ILE A 13 20.33 -9.41 -10.21
CA ILE A 13 19.63 -8.50 -9.28
C ILE A 13 19.51 -7.11 -9.89
N ALA A 14 20.64 -6.55 -10.35
CA ALA A 14 20.67 -5.22 -10.95
C ALA A 14 19.71 -5.12 -12.15
N PHE A 15 19.67 -6.13 -13.02
CA PHE A 15 18.77 -6.17 -14.16
C PHE A 15 17.29 -6.25 -13.74
N CYS A 16 16.96 -7.16 -12.82
CA CYS A 16 15.61 -7.33 -12.28
C CYS A 16 15.09 -6.07 -11.57
N THR A 17 15.97 -5.27 -10.98
CA THR A 17 15.58 -3.99 -10.36
C THR A 17 15.56 -2.83 -11.36
N PHE A 18 16.47 -2.81 -12.34
CA PHE A 18 16.63 -1.68 -13.26
C PHE A 18 15.48 -1.58 -14.26
N ILE A 19 15.01 -2.70 -14.80
CA ILE A 19 13.88 -2.73 -15.73
C ILE A 19 12.59 -2.14 -15.13
N PRO A 20 12.09 -2.60 -13.97
CA PRO A 20 10.85 -2.06 -13.42
C PRO A 20 11.02 -0.60 -13.02
N VAL A 21 12.18 -0.18 -12.53
CA VAL A 21 12.44 1.21 -12.17
C VAL A 21 12.41 2.12 -13.40
N THR A 22 13.06 1.71 -14.49
CA THR A 22 13.04 2.49 -15.74
C THR A 22 11.65 2.54 -16.36
N LEU A 23 10.91 1.43 -16.34
CA LEU A 23 9.51 1.39 -16.79
C LEU A 23 8.60 2.28 -15.95
N LEU A 24 8.71 2.23 -14.62
CA LEU A 24 7.92 3.07 -13.72
C LEU A 24 8.25 4.55 -13.94
N SER A 25 9.54 4.87 -14.10
CA SER A 25 10.00 6.24 -14.33
C SER A 25 9.49 6.82 -15.65
N THR A 26 9.45 6.04 -16.74
CA THR A 26 8.90 6.51 -18.02
C THR A 26 7.39 6.69 -17.95
N LEU A 27 6.68 5.84 -17.21
CA LEU A 27 5.24 5.93 -17.00
C LEU A 27 4.88 7.19 -16.19
N ILE A 28 5.62 7.46 -15.11
CA ILE A 28 5.46 8.69 -14.32
C ILE A 28 5.81 9.93 -15.15
N PHE A 29 6.90 9.89 -15.92
CA PHE A 29 7.31 11.02 -16.76
C PHE A 29 6.27 11.36 -17.83
N THR A 30 5.69 10.35 -18.48
CA THR A 30 4.63 10.58 -19.50
C THR A 30 3.36 11.15 -18.88
N TYR A 31 2.95 10.67 -17.70
CA TYR A 31 1.82 11.24 -16.95
C TYR A 31 2.05 12.72 -16.59
N VAL A 32 3.21 13.06 -15.99
CA VAL A 32 3.51 14.44 -15.53
C VAL A 32 3.71 15.40 -16.69
N ARG A 33 4.40 14.97 -17.76
CA ARG A 33 4.78 15.86 -18.86
C ARG A 33 3.72 15.98 -19.96
N TYR A 34 2.93 14.91 -20.17
CA TYR A 34 1.95 14.79 -21.26
C TYR A 34 0.68 14.06 -20.80
N PRO A 35 -0.12 14.64 -19.88
CA PRO A 35 -1.30 13.99 -19.33
C PRO A 35 -2.33 13.62 -20.40
N ASP A 36 -2.59 14.50 -21.38
CA ASP A 36 -3.57 14.23 -22.44
C ASP A 36 -3.18 13.03 -23.31
N PHE A 37 -1.89 12.89 -23.63
CA PHE A 37 -1.37 11.74 -24.36
C PHE A 37 -1.48 10.46 -23.53
N PHE A 38 -1.13 10.54 -22.24
CA PHE A 38 -1.19 9.42 -21.32
C PHE A 38 -2.61 8.84 -21.22
N PHE A 39 -3.61 9.68 -20.98
CA PHE A 39 -4.99 9.21 -20.87
C PHE A 39 -5.53 8.73 -22.22
N LYS A 40 -5.30 9.47 -23.30
CA LYS A 40 -5.87 9.16 -24.62
C LYS A 40 -5.27 7.92 -25.28
N GLU A 41 -3.98 7.64 -25.11
CA GLU A 41 -3.32 6.52 -25.79
C GLU A 41 -3.12 5.29 -24.90
N LEU A 42 -2.88 5.47 -23.59
CA LEU A 42 -2.61 4.34 -22.69
C LEU A 42 -3.88 3.89 -21.96
N VAL A 43 -4.65 4.84 -21.40
CA VAL A 43 -5.81 4.51 -20.55
C VAL A 43 -7.02 4.07 -21.38
N THR A 44 -7.33 4.75 -22.49
CA THR A 44 -8.48 4.38 -23.35
C THR A 44 -8.43 2.96 -23.93
N ARG A 45 -7.23 2.36 -24.05
CA ARG A 45 -7.03 0.98 -24.53
C ARG A 45 -7.42 -0.07 -23.50
N LEU A 46 -7.59 0.32 -22.23
CA LEU A 46 -7.98 -0.57 -21.15
C LEU A 46 -9.51 -0.73 -21.09
N LYS A 47 -9.98 -1.74 -20.36
CA LYS A 47 -11.43 -1.92 -20.16
C LYS A 47 -12.02 -0.77 -19.34
N PRO A 48 -13.30 -0.38 -19.52
CA PRO A 48 -13.90 0.75 -18.80
C PRO A 48 -13.73 0.71 -17.27
N HIS A 49 -13.79 -0.48 -16.67
CA HIS A 49 -13.57 -0.65 -15.22
C HIS A 49 -12.11 -0.48 -14.77
N GLN A 50 -11.14 -0.73 -15.66
CA GLN A 50 -9.72 -0.50 -15.37
C GLN A 50 -9.40 0.98 -15.48
N GLN A 51 -10.00 1.65 -16.47
CA GLN A 51 -9.93 3.10 -16.63
C GLN A 51 -10.46 3.78 -15.36
N SER A 52 -11.64 3.39 -14.88
CA SER A 52 -12.23 3.98 -13.69
C SER A 52 -11.38 3.79 -12.42
N ARG A 53 -10.73 2.63 -12.26
CA ARG A 53 -9.81 2.41 -11.12
C ARG A 53 -8.55 3.28 -11.20
N ILE A 54 -7.97 3.45 -12.39
CA ILE A 54 -6.78 4.31 -12.58
C ILE A 54 -7.14 5.78 -12.36
N ILE A 55 -8.26 6.23 -12.94
CA ILE A 55 -8.74 7.60 -12.83
C ILE A 55 -9.13 7.93 -11.37
N GLY A 56 -9.89 7.05 -10.71
CA GLY A 56 -10.25 7.20 -9.30
C GLY A 56 -9.07 7.15 -8.34
N TRP A 57 -7.98 6.46 -8.69
CA TRP A 57 -6.74 6.46 -7.90
C TRP A 57 -5.88 7.72 -8.13
N LEU A 58 -5.75 8.18 -9.39
CA LEU A 58 -4.97 9.37 -9.74
C LEU A 58 -5.63 10.67 -9.26
N ASN A 59 -6.95 10.81 -9.44
CA ASN A 59 -7.72 11.99 -9.05
C ASN A 59 -9.00 11.57 -8.32
N PRO A 60 -8.89 11.13 -7.04
CA PRO A 60 -10.05 10.72 -6.25
C PRO A 60 -11.01 11.89 -5.98
N ALA A 61 -10.50 13.12 -5.83
CA ALA A 61 -11.30 14.30 -5.51
C ALA A 61 -12.25 14.75 -6.63
N GLU A 62 -11.89 14.51 -7.89
CA GLU A 62 -12.72 14.82 -9.05
C GLU A 62 -13.65 13.66 -9.44
N ASN A 63 -13.37 12.45 -8.95
CA ASN A 63 -14.07 11.21 -9.29
C ASN A 63 -14.64 10.54 -8.05
N THR A 64 -15.56 11.25 -7.37
CA THR A 64 -16.13 10.88 -6.07
C THR A 64 -16.65 9.44 -6.03
N ASP A 65 -17.29 8.95 -7.09
CA ASP A 65 -17.85 7.59 -7.13
C ASP A 65 -16.78 6.50 -7.22
N GLN A 66 -15.68 6.77 -7.92
CA GLN A 66 -14.62 5.78 -8.21
C GLN A 66 -13.54 5.77 -7.11
N GLY A 67 -13.34 6.90 -6.44
CA GLY A 67 -12.42 7.07 -5.32
C GLY A 67 -13.09 7.07 -3.94
N TYR A 68 -14.43 6.89 -3.86
CA TYR A 68 -15.23 7.08 -2.64
C TYR A 68 -14.63 6.39 -1.40
N GLN A 69 -14.36 5.10 -1.51
CA GLN A 69 -13.88 4.30 -0.36
C GLN A 69 -12.51 4.76 0.13
N THR A 70 -11.60 5.12 -0.78
CA THR A 70 -10.26 5.63 -0.45
C THR A 70 -10.34 7.01 0.19
N GLN A 71 -11.20 7.89 -0.32
CA GLN A 71 -11.38 9.22 0.26
C GLN A 71 -12.02 9.16 1.64
N GLN A 72 -13.06 8.35 1.80
CA GLN A 72 -13.76 8.18 3.07
C GLN A 72 -12.87 7.50 4.11
N SER A 73 -12.06 6.52 3.73
CA SER A 73 -11.09 5.93 4.67
C SER A 73 -10.05 6.94 5.15
N LEU A 74 -9.56 7.82 4.28
CA LEU A 74 -8.65 8.89 4.69
C LEU A 74 -9.32 9.89 5.64
N LEU A 75 -10.57 10.27 5.36
CA LEU A 75 -11.35 11.15 6.22
C LEU A 75 -11.65 10.50 7.58
N ALA A 76 -11.99 9.21 7.60
CA ALA A 76 -12.22 8.44 8.82
C ALA A 76 -10.98 8.48 9.74
N VAL A 77 -9.81 8.16 9.19
CA VAL A 77 -8.51 8.23 9.91
C VAL A 77 -8.25 9.64 10.42
N GLY A 78 -8.44 10.67 9.59
CA GLY A 78 -8.23 12.06 9.99
C GLY A 78 -9.19 12.55 11.07
N SER A 79 -10.37 11.95 11.16
CA SER A 79 -11.43 12.35 12.09
C SER A 79 -11.31 11.70 13.48
N GLY A 80 -10.43 10.71 13.66
CA GLY A 80 -10.25 9.99 14.92
C GLY A 80 -9.56 10.78 16.03
N GLU A 81 -9.01 11.97 15.76
CA GLU A 81 -8.29 12.79 16.73
C GLU A 81 -7.26 11.99 17.57
N LEU A 82 -6.93 12.42 18.80
CA LEU A 82 -5.97 11.71 19.65
C LEU A 82 -6.58 10.49 20.36
N HIS A 83 -7.81 10.62 20.86
CA HIS A 83 -8.46 9.63 21.73
C HIS A 83 -9.53 8.78 21.03
N GLY A 84 -9.87 9.10 19.77
CA GLY A 84 -10.92 8.42 19.05
C GLY A 84 -12.29 9.01 19.31
N LYS A 85 -13.26 8.59 18.50
CA LYS A 85 -14.68 8.92 18.66
C LYS A 85 -15.41 7.99 19.62
N GLY A 86 -14.80 6.87 19.99
CA GLY A 86 -15.42 5.80 20.78
C GLY A 86 -15.95 4.66 19.90
N PHE A 87 -15.97 3.46 20.49
CA PHE A 87 -16.34 2.23 19.80
C PHE A 87 -17.76 2.29 19.23
N GLY A 88 -17.90 2.00 17.93
CA GLY A 88 -19.18 2.05 17.22
C GLY A 88 -19.72 3.46 16.97
N GLN A 89 -18.99 4.52 17.34
CA GLN A 89 -19.36 5.93 17.10
C GLN A 89 -18.67 6.51 15.86
N GLY A 90 -18.18 5.65 14.96
CA GLY A 90 -17.64 6.06 13.66
C GLY A 90 -18.66 6.88 12.88
N SER A 91 -18.25 8.09 12.50
CA SER A 91 -19.06 9.07 11.79
C SER A 91 -18.98 8.90 10.27
N VAL A 92 -17.87 8.35 9.78
CA VAL A 92 -17.62 8.21 8.35
C VAL A 92 -18.08 6.84 7.89
N TYR A 93 -19.10 6.82 7.03
CA TYR A 93 -19.62 5.58 6.46
C TYR A 93 -18.74 5.11 5.29
N ILE A 94 -18.20 3.91 5.42
CA ILE A 94 -17.46 3.20 4.36
C ILE A 94 -18.18 1.86 4.13
N PRO A 95 -18.62 1.55 2.89
CA PRO A 95 -19.39 0.33 2.59
C PRO A 95 -18.68 -0.96 3.03
N GLU A 96 -17.36 -1.03 2.88
CA GLU A 96 -16.52 -2.20 3.16
C GLU A 96 -15.53 -1.93 4.31
N LYS A 97 -16.01 -1.29 5.38
CA LYS A 97 -15.15 -0.84 6.50
C LYS A 97 -14.49 -1.97 7.30
N HIS A 98 -15.09 -3.16 7.30
CA HIS A 98 -14.67 -4.28 8.14
C HIS A 98 -13.61 -5.17 7.51
N THR A 99 -13.48 -5.17 6.18
CA THR A 99 -12.58 -6.01 5.41
C THR A 99 -11.32 -5.24 5.04
N ASP A 100 -11.44 -4.34 4.05
CA ASP A 100 -10.30 -3.69 3.41
C ASP A 100 -9.86 -2.42 4.15
N PHE A 101 -10.76 -1.84 4.96
CA PHE A 101 -10.55 -0.56 5.66
C PHE A 101 -10.65 -0.67 7.18
N ILE A 102 -10.33 -1.85 7.74
CA ILE A 102 -10.38 -2.07 9.19
C ILE A 102 -9.47 -1.11 9.97
N PHE A 103 -8.29 -0.79 9.41
CA PHE A 103 -7.38 0.17 10.03
C PHE A 103 -7.99 1.59 10.10
N ALA A 104 -8.73 2.01 9.08
CA ALA A 104 -9.41 3.30 9.08
C ALA A 104 -10.48 3.37 10.17
N THR A 105 -11.22 2.28 10.36
CA THR A 105 -12.20 2.14 11.46
C THR A 105 -11.53 2.19 12.83
N ILE A 106 -10.42 1.46 13.02
CA ILE A 106 -9.66 1.46 14.28
C ILE A 106 -9.12 2.86 14.58
N ALA A 107 -8.61 3.57 13.57
CA ALA A 107 -8.10 4.92 13.74
C ALA A 107 -9.21 5.92 14.07
N GLU A 108 -10.39 5.79 13.46
CA GLU A 108 -11.53 6.65 13.78
C GLU A 108 -12.07 6.40 15.20
N GLU A 109 -12.25 5.14 15.59
CA GLU A 109 -12.86 4.79 16.87
C GLU A 109 -11.88 4.88 18.04
N GLY A 110 -10.63 4.45 17.84
CA GLY A 110 -9.59 4.37 18.86
C GLY A 110 -8.57 5.52 18.84
N GLY A 111 -8.66 6.41 17.85
CA GLY A 111 -7.81 7.58 17.71
C GLY A 111 -6.36 7.26 17.39
N PHE A 112 -5.54 8.32 17.37
CA PHE A 112 -4.13 8.23 17.06
C PHE A 112 -3.36 7.27 17.98
N ILE A 113 -3.69 7.23 19.28
CA ILE A 113 -2.95 6.41 20.25
C ILE A 113 -3.07 4.92 19.91
N ILE A 114 -4.29 4.44 19.69
CA ILE A 114 -4.53 3.03 19.37
C ILE A 114 -4.02 2.70 17.97
N ALA A 115 -4.24 3.59 16.98
CA ALA A 115 -3.72 3.42 15.63
C ALA A 115 -2.18 3.30 15.62
N ALA A 116 -1.49 4.18 16.36
CA ALA A 116 -0.03 4.14 16.49
C ALA A 116 0.45 2.86 17.19
N LEU A 117 -0.26 2.39 18.21
CA LEU A 117 0.04 1.12 18.88
C LEU A 117 -0.07 -0.07 17.92
N VAL A 118 -1.12 -0.12 17.10
CA VAL A 118 -1.29 -1.19 16.08
C VAL A 118 -0.12 -1.18 15.09
N VAL A 119 0.25 -0.01 14.57
CA VAL A 119 1.40 0.12 13.66
C VAL A 119 2.69 -0.31 14.36
N LEU A 120 2.90 0.09 15.62
CA LEU A 120 4.08 -0.27 16.39
C LEU A 120 4.17 -1.79 16.59
N VAL A 121 3.06 -2.46 16.90
CA VAL A 121 3.01 -3.93 17.04
C VAL A 121 3.34 -4.62 15.72
N LEU A 122 2.80 -4.14 14.59
CA LEU A 122 3.13 -4.68 13.26
C LEU A 122 4.61 -4.49 12.93
N LEU A 123 5.18 -3.32 13.23
CA LEU A 123 6.62 -3.06 13.05
C LEU A 123 7.48 -3.97 13.94
N LEU A 124 7.09 -4.21 15.18
CA LEU A 124 7.78 -5.14 16.08
C LEU A 124 7.70 -6.59 15.57
N LEU A 125 6.57 -7.00 15.01
CA LEU A 125 6.39 -8.31 14.40
C LEU A 125 7.33 -8.47 13.20
N ILE A 126 7.33 -7.50 12.29
CA ILE A 126 8.22 -7.49 11.12
C ILE A 126 9.69 -7.54 11.57
N TYR A 127 10.06 -6.75 12.58
CA TYR A 127 11.40 -6.75 13.15
C TYR A 127 11.79 -8.12 13.72
N ARG A 128 10.91 -8.77 14.48
CA ARG A 128 11.14 -10.10 15.06
C ARG A 128 11.32 -11.17 14.00
N VAL A 129 10.42 -11.22 13.01
CA VAL A 129 10.52 -12.17 11.89
C VAL A 129 11.80 -11.91 11.09
N THR A 130 12.19 -10.64 10.94
CA THR A 130 13.45 -10.28 10.29
C THR A 130 14.64 -10.89 11.02
N ILE A 131 14.75 -10.69 12.34
CA ILE A 131 15.83 -11.30 13.15
C ILE A 131 15.86 -12.83 13.00
N ILE A 132 14.70 -13.48 13.09
CA ILE A 132 14.62 -14.95 12.93
C ILE A 132 15.14 -15.38 11.56
N ALA A 133 14.80 -14.64 10.51
CA ALA A 133 15.28 -14.92 9.17
C ALA A 133 16.81 -14.76 9.02
N TYR A 134 17.41 -13.83 9.76
CA TYR A 134 18.86 -13.63 9.84
C TYR A 134 19.58 -14.71 10.64
N SER A 135 18.94 -15.22 11.69
CA SER A 135 19.49 -16.29 12.53
C SER A 135 19.29 -17.69 11.95
N ALA A 136 18.55 -17.83 10.85
CA ALA A 136 18.36 -19.11 10.19
C ALA A 136 19.66 -19.59 9.54
N GLU A 137 20.12 -20.78 9.92
CA GLU A 137 21.36 -21.39 9.39
C GLU A 137 21.22 -21.84 7.92
N ASN A 138 19.99 -22.09 7.47
CA ASN A 138 19.70 -22.62 6.14
C ASN A 138 19.03 -21.57 5.24
N LEU A 139 19.47 -21.50 3.98
CA LEU A 139 18.89 -20.63 2.95
C LEU A 139 17.38 -20.81 2.80
N PHE A 140 16.88 -22.04 2.93
CA PHE A 140 15.44 -22.32 2.93
C PHE A 140 14.70 -21.61 4.06
N GLY A 141 15.25 -21.60 5.28
CA GLY A 141 14.66 -20.91 6.43
C GLY A 141 14.63 -19.40 6.25
N THR A 142 15.70 -18.82 5.72
CA THR A 142 15.78 -17.39 5.39
C THR A 142 14.78 -17.00 4.30
N LEU A 143 14.63 -17.81 3.24
CA LEU A 143 13.68 -17.56 2.15
C LEU A 143 12.23 -17.71 2.61
N LEU A 144 11.94 -18.70 3.46
CA LEU A 144 10.59 -18.91 4.00
C LEU A 144 10.17 -17.75 4.91
N CYS A 145 11.04 -17.32 5.83
CA CYS A 145 10.77 -16.16 6.68
C CYS A 145 10.69 -14.85 5.87
N GLY A 146 11.55 -14.70 4.86
CA GLY A 146 11.53 -13.57 3.94
C GLY A 146 10.23 -13.52 3.11
N GLY A 147 9.73 -14.67 2.65
CA GLY A 147 8.43 -14.77 1.98
C GLY A 147 7.27 -14.36 2.89
N GLN A 148 7.26 -14.85 4.13
CA GLN A 148 6.22 -14.55 5.12
C GLN A 148 6.14 -13.05 5.50
N LEU A 149 7.20 -12.28 5.28
CA LEU A 149 7.18 -10.82 5.48
C LEU A 149 6.56 -10.05 4.31
N VAL A 150 6.51 -10.64 3.12
CA VAL A 150 6.07 -9.99 1.88
C VAL A 150 4.62 -10.32 1.55
N PHE A 151 4.14 -11.49 1.96
CA PHE A 151 2.76 -11.96 1.82
C PHE A 151 1.93 -11.64 3.07
#